data_AF-A0A958YY00-F1
#
_entry.id   AF-A0A958YY00-F1
#
_cell.length_a   1.000
_cell.length_b   1.000
_cell.length_c   1.000
_cell.angle_alpha   90.00
_cell.angle_beta   90.00
_cell.angle_gamma   90.00
#
_symmetry.space_group_name_H-M   'P 1'
#
loop_
_entity.id
_entity.type
_entity.pdbx_description
1 polymer ?
#
loop_
_entity_poly.entity_id
_entity_poly.type
_entity_poly.pdbx_seq_one_letter_code
_entity_poly.pdbx_strand_id
1 'polypeptide(L)'
;MIGDINPDWTGGVFNSFKYKNLVFSFLIDIQKGGELFSLDTWYGYATGLYDFTAGSNDLGNPVRNDVTNGADSGGVILPGVNADGSVNSTRNYVGYYANGWGYVRSPNAAHVYDAGFVKLREASLTYDFGNKVLDKLPFTHASVSIIGRNLWIIEKDVPYADPEAGLGAGNIQGYQSGSYPAVKEIGASIKLQF
;
A
#
# COMPACT_ATOMS: atom_id res chain seq x y z
N MET A 1 20.07 1.31 -14.38
CA MET A 1 19.29 0.64 -13.31
C MET A 1 18.28 1.67 -12.82
N ILE A 2 16.99 1.33 -12.73
CA ILE A 2 15.91 2.31 -12.43
C ILE A 2 15.43 2.19 -10.97
N GLY A 3 15.92 1.20 -10.22
CA GLY A 3 15.81 1.23 -8.77
C GLY A 3 16.52 0.09 -8.05
N ASP A 4 16.66 0.22 -6.73
CA ASP A 4 17.13 -0.83 -5.82
C ASP A 4 15.97 -1.30 -4.96
N ILE A 5 15.71 -2.61 -4.99
CA ILE A 5 14.60 -3.19 -4.24
C ILE A 5 14.93 -3.41 -2.76
N ASN A 6 16.22 -3.43 -2.42
CA ASN A 6 16.60 -3.69 -1.04
C ASN A 6 16.23 -2.49 -0.17
N PRO A 7 15.58 -2.71 0.97
CA PRO A 7 15.32 -1.62 1.90
C PRO A 7 16.65 -1.07 2.43
N ASP A 8 16.71 0.25 2.62
CA ASP A 8 17.85 0.91 3.23
C ASP A 8 18.03 0.43 4.67
N TRP A 9 16.90 0.28 5.38
CA TRP A 9 16.84 -0.34 6.69
C TRP A 9 15.43 -0.86 7.03
N THR A 10 15.39 -1.80 7.97
CA THR A 10 14.17 -2.31 8.58
C THR A 10 14.27 -2.21 10.10
N GLY A 11 13.13 -2.07 10.77
CA GLY A 11 13.09 -1.95 12.22
C GLY A 11 11.69 -2.16 12.78
N GLY A 12 11.63 -2.51 14.05
CA GLY A 12 10.36 -2.76 14.73
C GLY A 12 10.36 -2.21 16.14
N VAL A 13 9.20 -1.72 16.58
CA VAL A 13 8.96 -1.25 17.94
C VAL A 13 7.92 -2.16 18.59
N PHE A 14 8.37 -3.01 19.49
CA PHE A 14 7.51 -3.86 20.30
C PHE A 14 7.33 -3.24 21.69
N ASN A 15 6.08 -3.14 22.15
CA ASN A 15 5.76 -2.74 23.52
C ASN A 15 4.78 -3.72 24.15
N SER A 16 4.92 -3.92 25.47
CA SER A 16 3.98 -4.70 26.27
C SER A 16 3.68 -3.97 27.57
N PHE A 17 2.41 -3.73 27.81
CA PHE A 17 1.86 -3.07 28.99
C PHE A 17 1.10 -4.10 29.81
N LYS A 18 1.45 -4.23 31.09
CA LYS A 18 0.75 -5.10 32.02
C LYS A 18 0.09 -4.26 33.11
N TYR A 19 -1.22 -4.42 33.26
CA TYR A 19 -1.97 -3.86 34.36
C TYR A 19 -2.83 -4.94 35.02
N LYS A 20 -2.43 -5.36 36.22
CA LYS A 20 -3.03 -6.49 36.95
C LYS A 20 -3.05 -7.75 36.07
N ASN A 21 -4.25 -8.18 35.69
CA ASN A 21 -4.57 -9.37 34.93
C ASN A 21 -4.71 -9.09 33.43
N LEU A 22 -4.56 -7.83 33.01
CA LEU A 22 -4.60 -7.42 31.62
C LEU A 22 -3.19 -7.20 31.09
N VAL A 23 -2.91 -7.79 29.94
CA VAL A 23 -1.69 -7.58 29.16
C VAL A 23 -2.09 -7.07 27.78
N PHE A 24 -1.59 -5.90 27.41
CA PHE A 24 -1.75 -5.34 26.08
C PHE A 24 -0.37 -5.26 25.44
N SER A 25 -0.22 -5.85 24.26
CA SER A 25 1.03 -5.81 23.51
C SER A 25 0.77 -5.36 22.08
N PHE A 26 1.72 -4.65 21.49
CA PHE A 26 1.67 -4.30 20.08
C PHE A 26 3.06 -4.26 19.46
N LEU A 27 3.10 -4.48 18.14
CA LEU A 27 4.27 -4.40 17.29
C LEU A 27 4.00 -3.41 16.15
N ILE A 28 4.77 -2.33 16.13
CA ILE A 28 4.92 -1.49 14.95
C ILE A 28 6.10 -2.02 14.16
N ASP A 29 5.89 -2.23 12.86
CA ASP A 29 6.94 -2.64 11.94
C ASP A 29 7.17 -1.56 10.89
N ILE A 30 8.44 -1.35 10.54
CA ILE A 30 8.90 -0.25 9.73
C ILE A 30 9.90 -0.77 8.71
N GLN A 31 9.66 -0.43 7.45
CA GLN A 31 10.62 -0.57 6.38
C GLN A 31 10.81 0.80 5.74
N LYS A 32 12.06 1.20 5.50
CA LYS A 32 12.35 2.42 4.76
C LYS A 32 13.23 2.12 3.55
N GLY A 33 12.87 2.73 2.43
CA GLY A 33 13.54 2.52 1.16
C GLY A 33 13.14 1.19 0.54
N GLY A 34 13.90 0.83 -0.49
CA GLY A 34 13.47 -0.14 -1.48
C GLY A 34 12.56 0.53 -2.51
N GLU A 35 12.72 0.14 -3.75
CA GLU A 35 11.95 0.65 -4.87
C GLU A 35 11.26 -0.52 -5.54
N LEU A 36 9.95 -0.40 -5.71
CA LEU A 36 9.15 -1.39 -6.42
C LEU A 36 8.48 -0.76 -7.62
N PHE A 37 8.42 -1.55 -8.68
CA PHE A 37 7.73 -1.22 -9.88
C PHE A 37 6.30 -1.76 -9.84
N SER A 38 5.32 -0.87 -9.87
CA SER A 38 3.90 -1.22 -9.80
C SER A 38 3.31 -1.41 -11.21
N LEU A 39 3.16 -2.67 -11.61
CA LEU A 39 2.46 -3.05 -12.84
C LEU A 39 0.97 -2.67 -12.78
N ASP A 40 0.38 -2.59 -11.59
CA ASP A 40 -1.00 -2.14 -11.40
C ASP A 40 -1.19 -0.70 -11.83
N THR A 41 -0.29 0.22 -11.43
CA THR A 41 -0.34 1.61 -11.90
C THR A 41 0.00 1.69 -13.39
N TRP A 42 0.98 0.92 -13.83
CA TRP A 42 1.45 0.88 -15.23
C TRP A 42 0.35 0.48 -16.22
N TYR A 43 -0.46 -0.54 -15.89
CA TYR A 43 -1.62 -0.94 -16.69
C TYR A 43 -2.87 -0.13 -16.37
N GLY A 44 -3.15 0.15 -15.10
CA GLY A 44 -4.36 0.85 -14.70
C GLY A 44 -4.40 2.31 -15.15
N TYR A 45 -3.24 2.98 -15.27
CA TYR A 45 -3.14 4.34 -15.81
C TYR A 45 -3.42 4.32 -17.32
N ALA A 46 -2.94 3.29 -18.01
CA ALA A 46 -3.24 3.05 -19.42
C ALA A 46 -4.74 2.82 -19.66
N THR A 47 -5.34 1.90 -18.90
CA THR A 47 -6.72 1.44 -19.12
C THR A 47 -7.78 2.40 -18.58
N GLY A 48 -7.43 3.24 -17.61
CA GLY A 48 -8.34 4.24 -17.05
C GLY A 48 -9.04 3.79 -15.77
N LEU A 49 -8.36 2.97 -14.98
CA LEU A 49 -8.91 2.37 -13.78
C LEU A 49 -8.97 3.35 -12.60
N TYR A 50 -8.05 4.32 -12.55
CA TYR A 50 -7.90 5.21 -11.40
C TYR A 50 -8.66 6.52 -11.57
N ASP A 51 -9.06 7.11 -10.45
CA ASP A 51 -9.86 8.33 -10.34
C ASP A 51 -9.38 9.49 -11.24
N PHE A 52 -8.09 9.80 -11.23
CA PHE A 52 -7.53 10.91 -12.03
C PHE A 52 -7.72 10.70 -13.54
N THR A 53 -7.84 9.45 -14.00
CA THR A 53 -8.07 9.13 -15.41
C THR A 53 -9.54 9.31 -15.84
N ALA A 54 -10.45 9.46 -14.88
CA ALA A 54 -11.85 9.82 -15.09
C ALA A 54 -12.16 11.28 -14.71
N GLY A 55 -11.13 12.05 -14.33
CA GLY A 55 -11.26 13.44 -13.92
C GLY A 55 -11.52 14.41 -15.06
N SER A 56 -11.65 15.69 -14.70
CA SER A 56 -11.70 16.81 -15.66
C SER A 56 -10.30 17.37 -15.93
N ASN A 57 -10.08 17.84 -17.16
CA ASN A 57 -8.88 18.58 -17.52
C ASN A 57 -8.96 20.06 -17.07
N ASP A 58 -7.93 20.83 -17.42
CA ASP A 58 -7.82 22.28 -17.18
C ASP A 58 -8.96 23.12 -17.79
N LEU A 59 -9.73 22.56 -18.73
CA LEU A 59 -10.91 23.19 -19.34
C LEU A 59 -12.23 22.76 -18.68
N GLY A 60 -12.19 21.85 -17.70
CA GLY A 60 -13.38 21.29 -17.04
C GLY A 60 -13.99 20.08 -17.76
N ASN A 61 -13.44 19.65 -18.89
CA ASN A 61 -13.96 18.53 -19.68
C ASN A 61 -13.35 17.19 -19.24
N PRO A 62 -14.06 16.05 -19.40
CA PRO A 62 -13.49 14.73 -19.13
C PRO A 62 -12.16 14.51 -19.88
N VAL A 63 -11.13 14.10 -19.15
CA VAL A 63 -9.77 13.93 -19.71
C VAL A 63 -9.73 12.88 -20.84
N ARG A 64 -10.67 11.93 -20.88
CA ARG A 64 -10.73 10.86 -21.88
C ARG A 64 -11.54 11.18 -23.14
N ASN A 65 -12.17 12.35 -23.22
CA ASN A 65 -12.79 12.80 -24.46
C ASN A 65 -11.73 13.04 -25.55
N ASP A 66 -12.17 13.07 -26.80
CA ASP A 66 -11.31 13.36 -27.94
C ASP A 66 -10.68 14.75 -27.81
N VAL A 67 -9.44 14.87 -28.31
CA VAL A 67 -8.74 16.15 -28.36
C VAL A 67 -9.29 16.95 -29.55
N THR A 68 -9.86 18.11 -29.26
CA THR A 68 -10.38 19.06 -30.25
C THR A 68 -9.61 20.39 -30.15
N ASN A 69 -9.88 21.31 -31.07
CA ASN A 69 -9.32 22.67 -31.00
C ASN A 69 -10.20 23.65 -30.19
N GLY A 70 -11.28 23.14 -29.57
CA GLY A 70 -12.32 23.93 -28.92
C GLY A 70 -12.28 23.90 -27.40
N ALA A 71 -13.17 24.67 -26.78
CA ALA A 71 -13.37 24.69 -25.33
C ALA A 71 -13.95 23.37 -24.79
N ASP A 72 -14.40 22.47 -25.67
CA ASP A 72 -14.93 21.13 -25.39
C ASP A 72 -13.87 20.03 -25.45
N SER A 73 -12.60 20.38 -25.75
CA SER A 73 -11.52 19.40 -25.88
C SER A 73 -11.34 18.58 -24.61
N GLY A 74 -11.30 17.25 -24.77
CA GLY A 74 -10.72 16.33 -23.78
C GLY A 74 -9.20 16.29 -23.87
N GLY A 75 -8.55 15.30 -23.25
CA GLY A 75 -7.09 15.17 -23.18
C GLY A 75 -6.43 16.04 -22.12
N VAL A 76 -5.14 15.82 -21.87
CA VAL A 76 -4.35 16.49 -20.83
C VAL A 76 -3.05 17.08 -21.36
N ILE A 77 -2.58 18.14 -20.73
CA ILE A 77 -1.24 18.67 -20.99
C ILE A 77 -0.30 18.07 -19.94
N LEU A 78 0.67 17.28 -20.38
CA LEU A 78 1.66 16.69 -19.49
C LEU A 78 2.75 17.72 -19.15
N PRO A 79 3.23 17.75 -17.89
CA PRO A 79 4.32 18.63 -17.51
C PRO A 79 5.57 18.27 -18.30
N GLY A 80 6.21 19.29 -18.89
CA GLY A 80 7.40 19.11 -19.70
C GLY A 80 7.81 20.40 -20.40
N VAL A 81 8.99 20.37 -21.01
CA VAL A 81 9.51 21.45 -21.85
C VAL A 81 9.75 20.93 -23.25
N ASN A 82 9.53 21.79 -24.24
CA ASN A 82 9.89 21.53 -25.63
C ASN A 82 11.41 21.60 -25.81
N ALA A 83 11.90 21.16 -26.97
CA ALA A 83 13.33 21.18 -27.28
C ALA A 83 13.96 22.59 -27.25
N ASP A 84 13.14 23.63 -27.40
CA ASP A 84 13.53 25.04 -27.33
C ASP A 84 13.47 25.63 -25.90
N GLY A 85 13.09 24.83 -24.89
CA GLY A 85 12.97 25.24 -23.50
C GLY A 85 11.63 25.89 -23.13
N SER A 86 10.70 26.07 -24.07
CA SER A 86 9.34 26.56 -23.77
C SER A 86 8.51 25.50 -23.03
N VAL A 87 7.54 25.95 -22.23
CA VAL A 87 6.62 25.04 -21.52
C VAL A 87 5.76 24.28 -22.53
N ASN A 88 5.61 22.97 -22.34
CA ASN A 88 4.72 22.16 -23.17
C ASN A 88 3.27 22.63 -23.02
N SER A 89 2.64 22.99 -24.15
CA SER A 89 1.22 23.32 -24.23
C SER A 89 0.44 22.33 -25.12
N THR A 90 1.08 21.27 -25.60
CA THR A 90 0.46 20.28 -26.48
C THR A 90 -0.40 19.33 -25.66
N ARG A 91 -1.68 19.23 -26.03
CA ARG A 91 -2.64 18.35 -25.39
C ARG A 91 -2.51 16.92 -25.92
N ASN A 92 -2.33 15.97 -25.00
CA ASN A 92 -2.21 14.55 -25.28
C ASN A 92 -3.57 13.87 -25.14
N TYR A 93 -3.92 13.04 -26.13
CA TYR A 93 -5.11 12.19 -26.05
C TYR A 93 -4.86 11.00 -25.13
N VAL A 94 -5.66 10.87 -24.07
CA VAL A 94 -5.54 9.81 -23.06
C VAL A 94 -6.72 8.84 -23.04
N GLY A 95 -7.60 8.89 -24.07
CA GLY A 95 -8.74 7.97 -24.21
C GLY A 95 -8.39 6.56 -24.68
N TYR A 96 -7.13 6.31 -25.04
CA TYR A 96 -6.63 5.02 -25.50
C TYR A 96 -5.49 4.51 -24.60
N TYR A 97 -5.23 3.19 -24.60
CA TYR A 97 -4.24 2.58 -23.71
C TYR A 97 -2.78 3.00 -23.99
N ALA A 98 -2.46 3.39 -25.23
CA ALA A 98 -1.12 3.84 -25.61
C ALA A 98 -0.88 5.33 -25.28
N ASN A 99 -1.40 5.80 -24.15
CA ASN A 99 -1.33 7.18 -23.70
C ASN A 99 -0.06 7.47 -22.89
N GLY A 100 0.20 8.76 -22.63
CA GLY A 100 1.39 9.23 -21.91
C GLY A 100 1.48 8.89 -20.42
N TRP A 101 0.46 8.26 -19.83
CA TRP A 101 0.47 7.80 -18.44
C TRP A 101 0.67 6.29 -18.29
N GLY A 102 0.56 5.54 -19.38
CA GLY A 102 0.55 4.09 -19.37
C GLY A 102 1.77 3.45 -20.02
N TYR A 103 1.76 2.12 -20.06
CA TYR A 103 2.89 1.27 -20.45
C TYR A 103 3.56 1.49 -21.81
N VAL A 104 2.91 2.20 -22.75
CA VAL A 104 3.44 2.36 -24.11
C VAL A 104 4.34 3.59 -24.23
N ARG A 105 4.00 4.68 -23.52
CA ARG A 105 4.67 5.98 -23.69
C ARG A 105 5.16 6.60 -22.39
N SER A 106 4.72 6.08 -21.23
CA SER A 106 5.17 6.55 -19.92
C SER A 106 6.58 6.03 -19.62
N PRO A 107 7.50 6.85 -19.07
CA PRO A 107 8.80 6.38 -18.61
C PRO A 107 8.64 5.44 -17.41
N ASN A 108 9.50 4.43 -17.31
CA ASN A 108 9.36 3.45 -16.23
C ASN A 108 9.45 4.03 -14.83
N ALA A 109 10.22 5.10 -14.66
CA ALA A 109 10.31 5.82 -13.40
C ALA A 109 8.96 6.37 -12.90
N ALA A 110 7.98 6.60 -13.78
CA ALA A 110 6.64 7.06 -13.37
C ALA A 110 5.81 5.99 -12.65
N HIS A 111 6.28 4.73 -12.64
CA HIS A 111 5.61 3.59 -12.01
C HIS A 111 6.51 2.88 -10.99
N VAL A 112 7.65 3.50 -10.65
CA VAL A 112 8.51 3.07 -9.54
C VAL A 112 8.16 3.90 -8.32
N TYR A 113 7.93 3.22 -7.20
CA TYR A 113 7.54 3.82 -5.93
C TYR A 113 8.45 3.33 -4.80
N ASP A 114 8.66 4.17 -3.78
CA ASP A 114 9.29 3.77 -2.52
C ASP A 114 8.43 2.67 -1.87
N ALA A 115 9.06 1.56 -1.51
CA ALA A 115 8.46 0.40 -0.86
C ALA A 115 8.34 0.57 0.66
N GLY A 116 8.64 1.76 1.17
CA GLY A 116 8.60 2.14 2.56
C GLY A 116 7.19 2.07 3.15
N PHE A 117 7.13 1.62 4.39
CA PHE A 117 5.89 1.56 5.16
C PHE A 117 6.13 1.64 6.67
N VAL A 118 5.08 2.07 7.37
CA VAL A 118 4.92 1.93 8.82
C VAL A 118 3.60 1.19 9.07
N LYS A 119 3.64 0.08 9.78
CA LYS A 119 2.49 -0.80 10.01
C LYS A 119 2.31 -1.20 11.46
N LEU A 120 1.07 -1.24 11.93
CA LEU A 120 0.69 -1.99 13.11
C LEU A 120 0.56 -3.47 12.73
N ARG A 121 1.68 -4.19 12.83
CA ARG A 121 1.80 -5.58 12.37
C ARG A 121 1.07 -6.55 13.30
N GLU A 122 1.21 -6.36 14.61
CA GLU A 122 0.51 -7.19 15.60
C GLU A 122 -0.04 -6.35 16.75
N ALA A 123 -1.21 -6.71 17.27
CA ALA A 123 -1.67 -6.26 18.57
C ALA A 123 -2.41 -7.39 19.29
N SER A 124 -2.20 -7.51 20.59
CA SER A 124 -2.85 -8.52 21.41
C SER A 124 -3.34 -7.93 22.72
N LEU A 125 -4.55 -8.28 23.11
CA LEU A 125 -5.09 -8.01 24.43
C LEU A 125 -5.40 -9.35 25.12
N THR A 126 -4.69 -9.63 26.20
CA THR A 126 -4.80 -10.86 26.97
C THR A 126 -5.32 -10.56 28.37
N TYR A 127 -6.27 -11.36 28.83
CA TYR A 127 -6.73 -11.41 30.20
C TYR A 127 -6.32 -12.74 30.83
N ASP A 128 -5.45 -12.68 31.83
CA ASP A 128 -5.05 -13.82 32.64
C ASP A 128 -6.02 -13.99 33.82
N PHE A 129 -6.65 -15.17 33.94
CA PHE A 129 -7.49 -15.44 35.10
C PHE A 129 -6.60 -15.55 36.36
N GLY A 130 -6.95 -14.80 37.40
CA GLY A 130 -6.20 -14.82 38.67
C GLY A 130 -6.56 -16.02 39.55
N ASN A 131 -5.70 -16.29 40.54
CA ASN A 131 -5.82 -17.43 41.45
C ASN A 131 -7.20 -17.54 42.11
N LYS A 132 -7.84 -16.42 42.49
CA LYS A 132 -9.19 -16.42 43.12
C LYS A 132 -10.26 -17.15 42.30
N VAL A 133 -10.14 -17.16 40.96
CA VAL A 133 -11.04 -17.87 40.05
C VAL A 133 -10.52 -19.28 39.80
N LEU A 134 -9.21 -19.41 39.58
CA LEU A 134 -8.56 -20.69 39.27
C LEU A 134 -8.59 -21.69 40.44
N ASP A 135 -8.52 -21.23 41.69
CA ASP A 135 -8.56 -22.08 42.90
C ASP A 135 -9.87 -22.89 43.03
N LYS A 136 -10.90 -22.51 42.27
CA LYS A 136 -12.20 -23.20 42.22
C LYS A 136 -12.34 -24.12 41.00
N LEU A 137 -11.32 -24.19 40.14
CA LEU A 137 -11.34 -24.88 38.85
C LEU A 137 -10.15 -25.86 38.77
N PRO A 138 -10.22 -26.90 37.92
CA PRO A 138 -9.13 -27.87 37.78
C PRO A 138 -7.99 -27.36 36.88
N PHE A 139 -7.68 -26.06 36.90
CA PHE A 139 -6.70 -25.44 36.00
C PHE A 139 -5.62 -24.69 36.78
N THR A 140 -4.35 -24.92 36.41
CA THR A 140 -3.19 -24.21 36.95
C THR A 140 -2.99 -22.83 36.32
N HIS A 141 -3.42 -22.65 35.07
CA HIS A 141 -3.44 -21.36 34.39
C HIS A 141 -4.57 -21.32 33.35
N ALA A 142 -5.24 -20.18 33.25
CA ALA A 142 -6.17 -19.90 32.17
C ALA A 142 -6.01 -18.46 31.68
N SER A 143 -6.15 -18.25 30.37
CA SER A 143 -6.21 -16.91 29.79
C SER A 143 -7.05 -16.86 28.53
N VAL A 144 -7.60 -15.67 28.24
CA VAL A 144 -8.28 -15.36 26.98
C VAL A 144 -7.53 -14.22 26.31
N SER A 145 -7.30 -14.34 25.00
CA SER A 145 -6.63 -13.31 24.22
C SER A 145 -7.43 -12.97 22.97
N ILE A 146 -7.45 -11.69 22.60
CA ILE A 146 -7.80 -11.23 21.27
C ILE A 146 -6.49 -10.83 20.59
N ILE A 147 -6.24 -11.36 19.40
CA ILE A 147 -4.98 -11.20 18.67
C ILE A 147 -5.31 -10.72 17.27
N GLY A 148 -4.64 -9.66 16.84
CA GLY A 148 -4.77 -9.12 15.49
C GLY A 148 -3.44 -9.11 14.75
N ARG A 149 -3.48 -9.37 13.45
CA ARG A 149 -2.33 -9.32 12.53
C ARG A 149 -2.64 -8.43 11.34
N ASN A 150 -1.62 -7.69 10.88
CA ASN A 150 -1.71 -6.71 9.77
C ASN A 150 -2.88 -5.73 9.95
N LEU A 151 -2.98 -5.16 11.15
CA LEU A 151 -4.17 -4.42 11.57
C LEU A 151 -4.32 -3.08 10.86
N TRP A 152 -3.20 -2.41 10.58
CA TRP A 152 -3.22 -1.08 9.99
C TRP A 152 -1.90 -0.73 9.31
N ILE A 153 -2.00 -0.19 8.09
CA ILE A 153 -0.91 0.53 7.42
C ILE A 153 -1.04 2.00 7.79
N ILE A 154 -0.15 2.47 8.64
CA ILE A 154 -0.14 3.84 9.18
C ILE A 154 0.37 4.79 8.10
N GLU A 155 1.45 4.39 7.42
CA GLU A 155 2.09 5.16 6.36
C GLU A 155 2.59 4.20 5.27
N LYS A 156 2.47 4.61 4.01
CA LYS A 156 3.01 3.90 2.85
C LYS A 156 3.23 4.88 1.71
N ASP A 157 4.29 4.66 0.95
CA ASP A 157 4.62 5.48 -0.22
C ASP A 157 4.01 4.93 -1.52
N VAL A 158 3.76 3.61 -1.61
CA VAL A 158 3.08 3.00 -2.76
C VAL A 158 1.61 3.40 -2.80
N PRO A 159 1.07 3.88 -3.93
CA PRO A 159 -0.34 4.20 -4.06
C PRO A 159 -1.19 2.93 -4.29
N TYR A 160 -2.42 2.91 -3.76
CA TYR A 160 -3.47 1.89 -3.97
C TYR A 160 -3.18 0.43 -3.52
N ALA A 161 -1.91 0.03 -3.39
CA ALA A 161 -1.51 -1.30 -2.98
C ALA A 161 -0.77 -1.29 -1.64
N ASP A 162 -0.59 -2.48 -1.08
CA ASP A 162 0.32 -2.72 0.03
C ASP A 162 1.74 -2.98 -0.55
N PRO A 163 2.79 -2.25 -0.11
CA PRO A 163 4.17 -2.46 -0.59
C PRO A 163 4.74 -3.87 -0.32
N GLU A 164 4.16 -4.62 0.62
CA GLU A 164 4.53 -6.01 0.88
C GLU A 164 3.88 -7.00 -0.10
N ALA A 165 2.95 -6.54 -0.94
CA ALA A 165 2.21 -7.39 -1.87
C ALA A 165 3.03 -7.60 -3.16
N GLY A 166 3.99 -8.54 -3.15
CA GLY A 166 4.81 -8.88 -4.32
C GLY A 166 4.30 -10.06 -5.16
N LEU A 167 4.83 -10.19 -6.39
CA LEU A 167 4.53 -11.31 -7.30
C LEU A 167 5.11 -12.67 -6.87
N GLY A 168 6.02 -12.70 -5.89
CA GLY A 168 6.59 -13.93 -5.36
C GLY A 168 7.80 -13.71 -4.45
N ALA A 169 8.22 -14.77 -3.75
CA ALA A 169 9.38 -14.79 -2.87
C ALA A 169 10.71 -15.20 -3.56
N GLY A 170 10.68 -15.40 -4.89
CA GLY A 170 11.85 -15.82 -5.71
C GLY A 170 12.67 -14.65 -6.25
N ASN A 171 13.49 -14.86 -7.29
CA ASN A 171 14.36 -13.80 -7.86
C ASN A 171 13.61 -12.68 -8.62
N ILE A 172 12.28 -12.79 -8.76
CA ILE A 172 11.42 -11.76 -9.35
C ILE A 172 10.85 -10.92 -8.21
N GLN A 173 11.74 -10.31 -7.42
CA GLN A 173 11.36 -9.31 -6.44
C GLN A 173 11.40 -7.92 -7.11
N GLY A 174 10.54 -7.00 -6.64
CA GLY A 174 10.53 -5.61 -7.12
C GLY A 174 9.51 -5.34 -8.21
N TYR A 175 8.70 -6.33 -8.57
CA TYR A 175 7.51 -6.19 -9.40
C TYR A 175 6.26 -6.49 -8.59
N GLN A 176 5.33 -5.54 -8.58
CA GLN A 176 4.03 -5.66 -7.91
C GLN A 176 2.93 -5.67 -8.98
N SER A 177 2.22 -6.79 -9.14
CA SER A 177 1.20 -6.97 -10.18
C SER A 177 0.08 -7.88 -9.69
N GLY A 178 -1.14 -7.36 -9.64
CA GLY A 178 -2.33 -8.15 -9.30
C GLY A 178 -2.21 -8.88 -7.96
N SER A 179 -1.39 -8.36 -7.05
CA SER A 179 -1.15 -8.97 -5.75
C SER A 179 -2.45 -8.95 -4.95
N TYR A 180 -2.75 -10.04 -4.24
CA TYR A 180 -3.94 -10.07 -3.39
C TYR A 180 -3.88 -8.95 -2.35
N PRO A 181 -5.03 -8.31 -2.04
CA PRO A 181 -5.08 -7.34 -0.96
C PRO A 181 -4.53 -7.96 0.32
N ALA A 182 -3.71 -7.20 1.06
CA ALA A 182 -3.21 -7.64 2.35
C ALA A 182 -4.38 -7.95 3.29
N VAL A 183 -4.34 -9.13 3.92
CA VAL A 183 -5.42 -9.58 4.79
C VAL A 183 -5.20 -9.02 6.19
N LYS A 184 -6.25 -8.39 6.73
CA LYS A 184 -6.36 -8.05 8.14
C LYS A 184 -6.99 -9.22 8.89
N GLU A 185 -6.27 -9.77 9.87
CA GLU A 185 -6.76 -10.91 10.65
C GLU A 185 -7.04 -10.50 12.09
N ILE A 186 -8.17 -10.97 12.63
CA ILE A 186 -8.52 -10.82 14.05
C ILE A 186 -8.98 -12.20 14.54
N GLY A 187 -8.31 -12.72 15.56
CA GLY A 187 -8.60 -14.01 16.17
C GLY A 187 -8.78 -13.90 17.68
N ALA A 188 -9.38 -14.92 18.26
CA ALA A 188 -9.45 -15.11 19.70
C ALA A 188 -8.75 -16.43 20.06
N SER A 189 -8.10 -16.45 21.22
CA SER A 189 -7.42 -17.62 21.76
C SER A 189 -7.80 -17.82 23.21
N ILE A 190 -8.04 -19.07 23.58
CA ILE A 190 -8.22 -19.50 24.97
C ILE A 190 -7.12 -20.49 25.29
N LYS A 191 -6.37 -20.24 26.37
CA LYS A 191 -5.33 -21.13 26.85
C LYS A 191 -5.74 -21.68 28.20
N LEU A 192 -5.72 -23.01 28.35
CA LEU A 192 -6.00 -23.73 29.59
C LEU A 192 -4.82 -24.66 29.88
N GLN A 193 -4.37 -24.65 31.13
CA GLN A 193 -3.29 -25.51 31.62
C GLN A 193 -3.80 -26.28 32.85
N PHE A 194 -3.52 -27.58 32.88
CA PHE A 194 -3.97 -28.51 33.92
C PHE A 194 -2.88 -28.73 34.97
#